data_AF-A0A8T6W386-F1
#
_entry.id   AF-A0A8T6W386-F1
#
_cell.length_a   1.000
_cell.length_b   1.000
_cell.length_c   1.000
_cell.angle_alpha   90.00
_cell.angle_beta   90.00
_cell.angle_gamma   90.00
#
_symmetry.space_group_name_H-M   'P 1'
#
loop_
_entity.id
_entity.type
_entity.pdbx_description
1 polymer ?
#
loop_
_entity_poly.entity_id
_entity_poly.type
_entity_poly.pdbx_seq_one_letter_code
_entity_poly.pdbx_strand_id
1 'polypeptide(L)'
;MTTVYDVPPQKLIDMTADKLREFPEITQPEWATDVKTGTHVETQPVQENWWHIRSAAVLRKVYLYGPIGTERLSAEFGGAKDRNVK
;
A
#
# COMPACT_ATOMS: atom_id res chain seq x y z
N MET A 1 -5.71 18.67 -19.08
CA MET A 1 -6.36 17.73 -18.15
C MET A 1 -5.26 17.11 -17.31
N THR A 2 -5.30 17.26 -15.99
CA THR A 2 -4.26 16.73 -15.09
C THR A 2 -4.45 15.23 -14.90
N THR A 3 -3.38 14.46 -15.12
CA THR A 3 -3.36 13.01 -14.99
C THR A 3 -2.56 12.57 -13.75
N VAL A 4 -2.62 11.27 -13.41
CA VAL A 4 -1.84 10.67 -12.31
C VAL A 4 -0.32 10.83 -12.51
N TYR A 5 0.13 11.04 -13.74
CA TYR A 5 1.54 11.25 -14.08
C TYR A 5 2.05 12.65 -13.72
N ASP A 6 1.15 13.63 -13.63
CA ASP A 6 1.49 15.04 -13.43
C ASP A 6 1.60 15.44 -11.95
N VAL A 7 1.20 14.55 -11.04
CA VAL A 7 1.13 14.82 -9.60
C VAL A 7 2.20 14.02 -8.86
N PRO A 8 2.88 14.62 -7.87
CA PRO A 8 3.80 13.90 -7.00
C PRO A 8 3.14 12.66 -6.37
N PRO A 9 3.74 11.46 -6.49
CA PRO A 9 3.13 10.21 -6.05
C PRO A 9 2.71 10.22 -4.58
N GLN A 10 3.57 10.74 -3.71
CA GLN A 10 3.34 10.78 -2.27
C GLN A 10 2.08 11.58 -1.94
N LYS A 11 1.99 12.80 -2.46
CA LYS A 11 0.85 13.70 -2.23
C LYS A 11 -0.45 13.09 -2.75
N LEU A 12 -0.41 12.42 -3.90
CA LEU A 12 -1.58 11.73 -4.45
C LEU A 12 -2.04 10.59 -3.54
N ILE A 13 -1.10 9.77 -3.04
CA ILE A 13 -1.40 8.64 -2.14
C ILE A 13 -2.01 9.15 -0.83
N ASP A 14 -1.43 10.18 -0.22
CA ASP A 14 -1.89 10.72 1.06
C ASP A 14 -3.34 11.25 0.94
N MET A 15 -3.61 12.10 -0.06
CA MET A 15 -4.96 12.64 -0.29
C MET A 15 -5.97 11.55 -0.68
N THR A 16 -5.53 10.52 -1.40
CA THR A 16 -6.40 9.39 -1.73
C THR A 16 -6.70 8.56 -0.49
N ALA A 17 -5.70 8.32 0.36
CA ALA A 17 -5.89 7.58 1.61
C ALA A 17 -6.86 8.29 2.56
N ASP A 18 -6.85 9.62 2.62
CA ASP A 18 -7.83 10.39 3.38
C ASP A 18 -9.25 10.20 2.82
N LYS A 19 -9.43 10.29 1.50
CA LYS A 19 -10.72 10.01 0.85
C LYS A 19 -11.19 8.57 1.08
N LEU A 20 -10.29 7.59 1.04
CA LEU A 20 -10.64 6.18 1.24
C LEU A 20 -11.20 5.92 2.66
N ARG A 21 -10.84 6.72 3.66
CA ARG A 21 -11.40 6.60 5.02
C ARG A 21 -12.88 6.98 5.10
N GLU A 22 -13.35 7.83 4.19
CA GLU A 22 -14.75 8.25 4.14
C GLU A 22 -15.67 7.13 3.64
N PHE A 23 -15.10 6.12 2.96
CA PHE A 23 -15.87 4.99 2.43
C PHE A 23 -15.97 3.86 3.47
N PRO A 24 -17.17 3.52 3.96
CA PRO A 24 -17.36 2.46 4.95
C PRO A 24 -17.09 1.05 4.40
N GLU A 25 -16.99 0.91 3.08
CA GLU A 25 -16.66 -0.36 2.41
C GLU A 25 -15.16 -0.70 2.51
N ILE A 26 -14.31 0.31 2.73
CA ILE A 26 -12.85 0.18 2.76
C ILE A 26 -12.38 0.29 4.20
N THR A 27 -12.94 -0.55 5.07
CA THR A 27 -12.52 -0.64 6.46
C THR A 27 -11.33 -1.57 6.61
N GLN A 28 -10.46 -1.25 7.57
CA GLN A 28 -9.39 -2.14 7.97
C GLN A 28 -9.97 -3.43 8.56
N PRO A 29 -9.51 -4.62 8.14
CA PRO A 29 -9.94 -5.87 8.73
C PRO A 29 -9.30 -6.09 10.12
N GLU A 30 -9.95 -6.86 11.00
CA GLU A 30 -9.50 -7.05 12.39
C GLU A 30 -8.05 -7.54 12.50
N TRP A 31 -7.64 -8.48 11.64
CA TRP A 31 -6.28 -9.06 11.68
C TRP A 31 -5.18 -8.07 11.26
N ALA A 32 -5.52 -6.93 10.65
CA ALA A 32 -4.53 -6.00 10.11
C ALA A 32 -3.71 -5.28 11.21
N THR A 33 -4.14 -5.30 12.47
CA THR A 33 -3.35 -4.73 13.58
C THR A 33 -2.20 -5.63 14.02
N ASP A 34 -2.34 -6.94 13.80
CA ASP A 34 -1.47 -7.94 14.43
C ASP A 34 -0.44 -8.52 13.47
N VAL A 35 -0.56 -8.20 12.18
CA VAL A 35 0.29 -8.75 11.12
C VAL A 35 1.33 -7.76 10.63
N LYS A 36 2.48 -8.30 10.26
CA LYS A 36 3.45 -7.59 9.42
C LYS A 36 3.00 -7.57 7.97
N THR A 37 3.43 -6.54 7.23
CA THR A 37 3.05 -6.36 5.82
C THR A 37 3.73 -7.32 4.85
N GLY A 38 4.78 -8.04 5.28
CA GLY A 38 5.50 -8.98 4.44
C GLY A 38 6.63 -9.68 5.19
N THR A 39 7.15 -10.76 4.62
CA THR A 39 8.19 -11.60 5.25
C THR A 39 9.51 -10.88 5.50
N HIS A 40 9.78 -9.81 4.75
CA HIS A 40 11.00 -9.00 4.82
C HIS A 40 10.93 -7.89 5.88
N VAL A 41 9.76 -7.63 6.46
CA VAL A 41 9.58 -6.61 7.50
C VAL A 41 9.66 -7.26 8.86
N GLU A 42 10.35 -6.61 9.81
CA GLU A 42 10.54 -7.12 11.16
C GLU A 42 9.40 -6.71 12.12
N THR A 43 8.78 -5.54 11.91
CA THR A 43 7.75 -4.98 12.80
C THR A 43 6.48 -4.63 12.04
N GLN A 44 5.35 -4.64 12.74
CA GLN A 44 4.07 -4.19 12.21
C GLN A 44 4.09 -2.68 11.86
N PRO A 45 3.21 -2.23 10.94
CA PRO A 45 3.06 -0.80 10.64
C PRO A 45 2.71 0.01 11.89
N VAL A 46 3.42 1.12 12.10
CA VAL A 46 3.20 2.03 13.24
C VAL A 46 2.06 3.02 12.97
N GLN A 47 1.79 3.32 11.69
CA GLN A 47 0.77 4.28 11.29
C GLN A 47 -0.63 3.63 11.33
N GLU A 48 -1.58 4.21 12.06
CA GLU A 48 -2.95 3.68 12.15
C GLU A 48 -3.67 3.65 10.80
N ASN A 49 -3.40 4.63 9.93
CA ASN A 49 -3.98 4.73 8.60
C ASN A 49 -3.26 3.90 7.53
N TRP A 50 -2.35 2.99 7.91
CA TRP A 50 -1.51 2.24 6.97
C TRP A 50 -2.34 1.46 5.94
N TRP A 51 -3.49 0.91 6.35
CA TRP A 51 -4.38 0.15 5.47
C TRP A 51 -4.87 1.00 4.29
N HIS A 52 -5.30 2.23 4.59
CA HIS A 52 -5.79 3.18 3.59
C HIS A 52 -4.66 3.68 2.68
N ILE A 53 -3.46 3.91 3.25
CA ILE A 53 -2.27 4.28 2.47
C ILE A 53 -1.89 3.16 1.50
N ARG A 54 -1.90 1.91 1.96
CA ARG A 54 -1.59 0.74 1.13
C ARG A 54 -2.63 0.56 0.03
N SER A 55 -3.92 0.71 0.34
CA SER A 55 -5.00 0.68 -0.65
C SER A 55 -4.85 1.78 -1.71
N ALA A 56 -4.55 3.01 -1.30
CA ALA A 56 -4.27 4.11 -2.23
C ALA A 56 -3.05 3.83 -3.13
N ALA A 57 -1.98 3.26 -2.58
CA ALA A 57 -0.79 2.87 -3.35
C ALA A 57 -1.10 1.76 -4.36
N VAL A 58 -1.91 0.76 -3.99
CA VAL A 58 -2.38 -0.30 -4.90
C VAL A 58 -3.19 0.29 -6.05
N LEU A 59 -4.17 1.15 -5.76
CA LEU A 59 -4.98 1.81 -6.79
C LEU A 59 -4.13 2.60 -7.77
N ARG A 60 -3.12 3.33 -7.27
CA ARG A 60 -2.17 4.04 -8.13
C ARG A 60 -1.39 3.08 -9.03
N LYS A 61 -0.90 1.96 -8.50
CA LYS A 61 -0.16 0.95 -9.27
C LYS A 61 -1.04 0.32 -10.37
N VAL A 62 -2.30 0.00 -10.06
CA VAL A 62 -3.28 -0.50 -11.02
C VAL A 62 -3.54 0.53 -12.13
N TYR A 63 -3.67 1.81 -11.78
CA TYR A 63 -3.86 2.87 -12.77
C TYR A 63 -2.67 2.99 -13.75
N LEU A 64 -1.43 2.88 -13.24
CA LEU A 64 -0.22 3.07 -14.03
C LEU A 64 0.12 1.88 -14.92
N TYR A 65 -0.02 0.66 -14.39
CA TYR A 65 0.43 -0.56 -15.07
C TYR A 65 -0.72 -1.35 -15.70
N GLY A 66 -1.95 -0.85 -15.57
CA GLY A 66 -3.15 -1.53 -16.05
C GLY A 66 -3.51 -2.74 -15.18
N PRO A 67 -4.13 -3.80 -15.75
CA PRO A 67 -4.47 -4.99 -15.00
C PRO A 67 -3.19 -5.67 -14.49
N ILE A 68 -2.98 -5.63 -13.19
CA ILE A 68 -1.83 -6.22 -12.51
C ILE A 68 -2.31 -7.31 -11.55
N GLY A 69 -1.70 -8.49 -11.66
CA GLY A 69 -2.00 -9.62 -10.79
C GLY A 69 -1.45 -9.44 -9.37
N THR A 70 -1.99 -10.24 -8.45
CA THR A 70 -1.57 -10.24 -7.03
C THR A 70 -0.10 -10.63 -6.85
N GLU A 71 0.43 -11.54 -7.67
CA GLU A 71 1.84 -11.95 -7.66
C GLU A 71 2.78 -10.77 -7.94
N ARG A 72 2.47 -9.99 -8.98
CA ARG A 72 3.30 -8.84 -9.37
C ARG A 72 3.18 -7.69 -8.37
N LEU A 73 1.99 -7.45 -7.81
CA LEU A 73 1.81 -6.51 -6.71
C LEU A 73 2.60 -6.93 -5.47
N SER A 74 2.60 -8.22 -5.13
CA SER A 74 3.38 -8.76 -4.01
C SER A 74 4.89 -8.54 -4.20
N ALA A 75 5.39 -8.73 -5.43
CA ALA A 75 6.79 -8.44 -5.76
C ALA A 75 7.13 -6.93 -5.65
N GLU A 76 6.25 -6.05 -6.14
CA GLU A 76 6.43 -4.59 -6.10
C GLU A 76 6.45 -4.01 -4.68
N PHE A 77 5.66 -4.59 -3.76
CA PHE A 77 5.66 -4.22 -2.34
C PHE A 77 6.61 -5.08 -1.49
N GLY A 78 7.30 -6.02 -2.12
CA GLY A 78 8.31 -6.86 -1.51
C GLY A 78 9.62 -6.10 -1.26
N GLY A 79 10.54 -6.76 -0.56
CA GLY A 79 11.83 -6.19 -0.23
C GLY A 79 12.85 -7.27 0.10
N ALA A 80 14.12 -6.87 0.19
CA ALA A 80 15.18 -7.76 0.62
C ALA A 80 14.98 -8.14 2.09
N LYS A 81 15.01 -9.45 2.38
CA LYS A 81 14.97 -9.96 3.74
C LYS A 81 16.39 -10.24 4.23
N ASP A 82 16.76 -9.68 5.38
CA ASP A 82 18.00 -10.06 6.05
C ASP A 82 17.90 -11.51 6.54
N ARG A 83 18.89 -12.34 6.17
CA ARG A 83 18.96 -13.75 6.56
C ARG A 83 19.87 -13.97 7.76
N ASN A 84 20.44 -12.92 8.34
CA ASN A 84 21.33 -12.96 9.51
C ASN A 84 22.48 -13.98 9.36
N VAL A 85 22.95 -14.22 8.13
CA VAL A 85 24.09 -15.09 7.85
C VAL A 85 25.19 -14.27 7.18
N LYS A 86 26.28 -14.06 7.92
CA LYS A 86 27.58 -13.59 7.44
C LYS A 86 28.65 -14.51 7.96
#